data_AF-A0A1J4MTR3-F1
#
_entry.id   AF-A0A1J4MTR3-F1
#
_cell.length_a   1.000
_cell.length_b   1.000
_cell.length_c   1.000
_cell.angle_alpha   90.00
_cell.angle_beta   90.00
_cell.angle_gamma   90.00
#
_symmetry.space_group_name_H-M   'P 1'
#
loop_
_entity.id
_entity.type
_entity.pdbx_description
1 polymer ?
#
loop_
_entity_poly.entity_id
_entity_poly.type
_entity_poly.pdbx_seq_one_letter_code
_entity_poly.pdbx_strand_id
1 'polypeptide(L)'
;MKETCFEWAIQIAESWDKLCDIINRSLTAMTNLLHSLDLAISPHIVGNYIAEEMVPNSVFSLISSYSTRISNLAIELMQFIDKFRDSHLKNIEYIIKWCDEEYTSINSRNINKDINANIIRVQALYTTNQLCLIIKSQHKIISDILNSAINKVDLYILYKSTKKFGVIQTHIEHFHQLRNFKCNNAFKERQFLTSYCTK
;
A
#
# COMPACT_ATOMS: atom_id res chain seq x y z
N MET A 1 -31.67 2.72 -4.16
CA MET A 1 -30.64 2.96 -3.13
C MET A 1 -29.86 1.72 -2.70
N LYS A 2 -30.25 0.48 -3.04
CA LYS A 2 -29.46 -0.74 -2.69
C LYS A 2 -28.39 -1.08 -3.74
N GLU A 3 -28.64 -0.79 -5.01
CA GLU A 3 -27.65 -1.01 -6.10
C GLU A 3 -26.55 0.06 -6.11
N THR A 4 -26.82 1.24 -5.58
CA THR A 4 -25.84 2.33 -5.44
C THR A 4 -24.62 1.95 -4.59
N CYS A 5 -24.74 1.02 -3.63
CA CYS A 5 -23.58 0.56 -2.85
C CYS A 5 -22.63 -0.31 -3.69
N PHE A 6 -23.15 -1.14 -4.59
CA PHE A 6 -22.33 -1.91 -5.52
C PHE A 6 -21.62 -0.99 -6.53
N GLU A 7 -22.35 -0.01 -7.06
CA GLU A 7 -21.79 1.00 -7.97
C GLU A 7 -20.68 1.82 -7.31
N TRP A 8 -20.87 2.26 -6.07
CA TRP A 8 -19.83 2.95 -5.30
C TRP A 8 -18.61 2.06 -5.05
N ALA A 9 -18.81 0.78 -4.72
CA ALA A 9 -17.71 -0.16 -4.54
C ALA A 9 -16.89 -0.31 -5.83
N ILE A 10 -17.55 -0.39 -6.99
CA ILE A 10 -16.90 -0.46 -8.30
C ILE A 10 -16.08 0.81 -8.57
N GLN A 11 -16.65 2.00 -8.37
CA GLN A 11 -15.95 3.28 -8.59
C GLN A 11 -14.73 3.45 -7.69
N ILE A 12 -14.85 3.06 -6.42
CA ILE A 12 -13.74 3.06 -5.46
C ILE A 12 -12.65 2.07 -5.92
N ALA A 13 -13.04 0.88 -6.37
CA ALA A 13 -12.11 -0.12 -6.88
C ALA A 13 -11.36 0.34 -8.13
N GLU A 14 -12.00 1.03 -9.06
CA GLU A 14 -11.31 1.60 -10.24
C GLU A 14 -10.29 2.67 -9.85
N SER A 15 -10.61 3.47 -8.84
CA SER A 15 -9.70 4.47 -8.31
C SER A 15 -8.51 3.80 -7.59
N TRP A 16 -8.77 2.69 -6.89
CA TRP A 16 -7.76 1.87 -6.25
C TRP A 16 -6.83 1.16 -7.25
N ASP A 17 -7.37 0.57 -8.33
CA ASP A 17 -6.59 -0.04 -9.40
C ASP A 17 -5.53 0.94 -9.94
N LYS A 18 -5.97 2.16 -10.27
CA LYS A 18 -5.07 3.24 -10.75
C LYS A 18 -4.02 3.61 -9.71
N LEU A 19 -4.40 3.69 -8.44
CA LEU A 19 -3.48 4.00 -7.36
C LEU A 19 -2.46 2.86 -7.16
N CYS A 20 -2.87 1.60 -7.25
CA CYS A 20 -1.98 0.46 -7.15
C CYS A 20 -0.90 0.46 -8.24
N ASP A 21 -1.20 0.88 -9.47
CA ASP A 21 -0.19 1.04 -10.51
C ASP A 21 0.87 2.09 -10.14
N ILE A 22 0.44 3.22 -9.57
CA ILE A 22 1.34 4.27 -9.07
C ILE A 22 2.18 3.73 -7.91
N ILE A 23 1.55 3.06 -6.94
CA ILE A 23 2.23 2.43 -5.79
C ILE A 23 3.30 1.46 -6.29
N ASN A 24 2.95 0.52 -7.17
CA ASN A 24 3.89 -0.49 -7.66
C ASN A 24 5.07 0.14 -8.42
N ARG A 25 4.83 1.18 -9.24
CA ARG A 25 5.89 1.92 -9.94
C ARG A 25 6.81 2.64 -8.96
N SER A 26 6.25 3.34 -7.98
CA SER A 26 7.02 4.08 -6.96
C SER A 26 7.82 3.13 -6.07
N LEU A 27 7.25 2.01 -5.65
CA LEU A 27 7.96 0.96 -4.90
C LEU A 27 9.09 0.34 -5.72
N THR A 28 8.90 0.13 -7.01
CA THR A 28 9.98 -0.35 -7.91
C THR A 28 11.10 0.67 -8.00
N ALA A 29 10.78 1.96 -8.18
CA ALA A 29 11.77 3.04 -8.25
C ALA A 29 12.55 3.16 -6.92
N MET A 30 11.85 3.12 -5.78
CA MET A 30 12.48 3.11 -4.47
C MET A 30 13.39 1.90 -4.28
N THR A 31 12.95 0.70 -4.68
CA THR A 31 13.77 -0.53 -4.61
C THR A 31 15.05 -0.41 -5.44
N ASN A 32 14.99 0.19 -6.63
CA ASN A 32 16.17 0.40 -7.48
C ASN A 32 17.15 1.43 -6.89
N LEU A 33 16.64 2.52 -6.31
CA LEU A 33 17.46 3.51 -5.61
C LEU A 33 18.11 2.91 -4.37
N LEU A 34 17.39 2.08 -3.65
CA LEU A 34 17.88 1.35 -2.49
C LEU A 34 18.99 0.36 -2.86
N HIS A 35 18.83 -0.35 -3.98
CA HIS A 35 19.90 -1.21 -4.49
C HIS A 35 21.16 -0.42 -4.86
N SER A 36 21.01 0.73 -5.51
CA SER A 36 22.13 1.63 -5.83
C SER A 36 22.83 2.15 -4.56
N LEU A 37 22.06 2.46 -3.53
CA LEU A 37 22.56 2.88 -2.22
C LEU A 37 23.38 1.76 -1.56
N ASP A 38 22.87 0.53 -1.56
CA ASP A 38 23.54 -0.64 -0.99
C ASP A 38 24.89 -0.92 -1.68
N LEU A 39 24.94 -0.84 -3.02
CA LEU A 39 26.18 -0.98 -3.79
C LEU A 39 27.20 0.13 -3.49
N ALA A 40 26.74 1.36 -3.25
CA ALA A 40 27.61 2.48 -2.89
C ALA A 40 28.19 2.35 -1.48
N ILE A 41 27.45 1.71 -0.57
CA ILE A 41 27.81 1.57 0.84
C ILE A 41 28.66 0.32 1.11
N SER A 42 28.30 -0.81 0.52
CA SER A 42 28.85 -2.14 0.83
C SER A 42 30.37 -2.23 0.90
N PRO A 43 31.14 -1.63 -0.03
CA PRO A 43 32.61 -1.69 -0.01
C PRO A 43 33.26 -1.03 1.22
N HIS A 44 32.51 -0.18 1.92
CA HIS A 44 33.01 0.61 3.05
C HIS A 44 32.59 0.05 4.42
N ILE A 45 31.88 -1.10 4.44
CA ILE A 45 31.46 -1.76 5.68
C ILE A 45 32.58 -2.68 6.18
N VAL A 46 33.08 -2.42 7.40
CA VAL A 46 34.02 -3.27 8.14
C VAL A 46 33.38 -3.65 9.47
N GLY A 47 33.14 -4.95 9.69
CA GLY A 47 32.56 -5.45 10.95
C GLY A 47 31.17 -4.89 11.28
N ASN A 48 30.33 -4.64 10.27
CA ASN A 48 29.02 -3.95 10.37
C ASN A 48 29.08 -2.45 10.69
N TYR A 49 30.27 -1.84 10.64
CA TYR A 49 30.48 -0.41 10.85
C TYR A 49 31.08 0.24 9.61
N ILE A 50 30.83 1.54 9.43
CA ILE A 50 31.48 2.38 8.41
C ILE A 50 32.27 3.46 9.14
N ALA A 51 33.59 3.50 8.95
CA ALA A 51 34.41 4.58 9.48
C ALA A 51 34.35 5.79 8.53
N GLU A 52 34.08 7.01 9.06
CA GLU A 52 34.03 8.25 8.25
C GLU A 52 35.34 8.48 7.49
N GLU A 53 36.46 8.13 8.10
CA GLU A 53 37.82 8.24 7.53
C GLU A 53 38.05 7.30 6.33
N MET A 54 37.18 6.30 6.13
CA MET A 54 37.28 5.30 5.06
C MET A 54 36.33 5.56 3.88
N VAL A 55 35.48 6.59 3.96
CA VAL A 55 34.49 6.89 2.92
C VAL A 55 34.84 8.22 2.23
N PRO A 56 35.17 8.20 0.93
CA PRO A 56 35.41 9.42 0.17
C PRO A 56 34.18 10.36 0.19
N ASN A 57 34.41 11.67 0.21
CA ASN A 57 33.34 12.69 0.15
C ASN A 57 32.38 12.50 -1.04
N SER A 58 32.87 11.95 -2.16
CA SER A 58 32.06 11.61 -3.33
C SER A 58 31.03 10.50 -3.04
N VAL A 59 31.41 9.50 -2.25
CA VAL A 59 30.52 8.41 -1.83
C VAL A 59 29.47 8.92 -0.85
N PHE A 60 29.86 9.77 0.11
CA PHE A 60 28.90 10.44 0.99
C PHE A 60 27.84 11.25 0.24
N SER A 61 28.26 11.97 -0.80
CA SER A 61 27.34 12.76 -1.64
C SER A 61 26.35 11.87 -2.40
N LEU A 62 26.80 10.71 -2.90
CA LEU A 62 25.95 9.70 -3.54
C LEU A 62 24.94 9.11 -2.57
N ILE A 63 25.39 8.68 -1.39
CA ILE A 63 24.53 8.14 -0.32
C ILE A 63 23.46 9.17 0.05
N SER A 64 23.85 10.43 0.25
CA SER A 64 22.90 11.52 0.55
C SER A 64 21.89 11.72 -0.58
N SER A 65 22.33 11.72 -1.84
CA SER A 65 21.46 11.90 -3.00
C SER A 65 20.39 10.80 -3.09
N TYR A 66 20.80 9.54 -2.96
CA TYR A 66 19.87 8.41 -3.03
C TYR A 66 18.87 8.42 -1.87
N SER A 67 19.33 8.64 -0.64
CA SER A 67 18.44 8.74 0.55
C SER A 67 17.39 9.83 0.38
N THR A 68 17.77 11.04 -0.07
CA THR A 68 16.82 12.13 -0.33
C THR A 68 15.78 11.75 -1.39
N ARG A 69 16.20 11.10 -2.48
CA ARG A 69 15.27 10.69 -3.55
C ARG A 69 14.27 9.63 -3.06
N ILE A 70 14.71 8.69 -2.24
CA ILE A 70 13.83 7.69 -1.63
C ILE A 70 12.80 8.36 -0.72
N SER A 71 13.22 9.31 0.12
CA SER A 71 12.30 10.10 0.95
C SER A 71 11.25 10.84 0.15
N ASN A 72 11.68 11.56 -0.88
CA ASN A 72 10.75 12.36 -1.68
C ASN A 72 9.70 11.46 -2.34
N LEU A 73 10.11 10.32 -2.89
CA LEU A 73 9.18 9.32 -3.44
C LEU A 73 8.23 8.76 -2.39
N ALA A 74 8.71 8.49 -1.18
CA ALA A 74 7.87 7.98 -0.09
C ALA A 74 6.85 9.02 0.38
N ILE A 75 7.25 10.29 0.51
CA ILE A 75 6.38 11.41 0.89
C ILE A 75 5.32 11.64 -0.18
N GLU A 76 5.71 11.73 -1.45
CA GLU A 76 4.78 11.88 -2.57
C GLU A 76 3.77 10.74 -2.61
N LEU A 77 4.23 9.49 -2.45
CA LEU A 77 3.35 8.34 -2.44
C LEU A 77 2.37 8.35 -1.25
N MET A 78 2.83 8.78 -0.07
CA MET A 78 1.96 8.94 1.10
C MET A 78 0.83 9.94 0.83
N GLN A 79 1.14 11.07 0.17
CA GLN A 79 0.13 12.07 -0.18
C GLN A 79 -0.96 11.51 -1.11
N PHE A 80 -0.61 10.64 -2.05
CA PHE A 80 -1.61 9.98 -2.91
C PHE A 80 -2.50 9.02 -2.12
N ILE A 81 -1.91 8.27 -1.20
CA ILE A 81 -2.62 7.31 -0.35
C ILE A 81 -3.55 8.03 0.63
N ASP A 82 -3.10 9.11 1.25
CA ASP A 82 -3.90 9.94 2.15
C ASP A 82 -5.09 10.57 1.41
N LYS A 83 -4.88 11.10 0.20
CA LYS A 83 -5.98 11.63 -0.64
C LYS A 83 -7.02 10.56 -0.96
N PHE A 84 -6.59 9.34 -1.28
CA PHE A 84 -7.50 8.23 -1.53
C PHE A 84 -8.29 7.87 -0.26
N ARG A 85 -7.61 7.76 0.89
CA ARG A 85 -8.23 7.50 2.18
C ARG A 85 -9.32 8.51 2.48
N ASP A 86 -9.00 9.79 2.40
CA ASP A 86 -9.90 10.87 2.76
C ASP A 86 -11.12 10.91 1.81
N SER A 87 -10.92 10.51 0.55
CA SER A 87 -11.99 10.44 -0.46
C SER A 87 -12.90 9.21 -0.33
N HIS A 88 -12.39 8.08 0.18
CA HIS A 88 -13.09 6.80 0.02
C HIS A 88 -13.28 5.98 1.31
N LEU A 89 -12.50 6.20 2.38
CA LEU A 89 -12.52 5.35 3.58
C LEU A 89 -13.90 5.29 4.24
N LYS A 90 -14.56 6.45 4.38
CA LYS A 90 -15.92 6.52 4.96
C LYS A 90 -16.93 5.72 4.14
N ASN A 91 -16.82 5.77 2.82
CA ASN A 91 -17.71 5.01 1.92
C ASN A 91 -17.42 3.50 2.01
N ILE A 92 -16.15 3.11 2.11
CA ILE A 92 -15.76 1.71 2.34
C ILE A 92 -16.39 1.17 3.62
N GLU A 93 -16.31 1.92 4.73
CA GLU A 93 -16.90 1.50 6.01
C GLU A 93 -18.43 1.42 5.95
N TYR A 94 -19.06 2.36 5.27
CA TYR A 94 -20.49 2.34 5.03
C TYR A 94 -20.92 1.11 4.21
N ILE A 95 -20.19 0.80 3.13
CA ILE A 95 -20.48 -0.36 2.26
C ILE A 95 -20.32 -1.68 3.02
N ILE A 96 -19.28 -1.83 3.83
CA ILE A 96 -19.08 -3.03 4.67
C ILE A 96 -20.28 -3.22 5.60
N LYS A 97 -20.66 -2.18 6.34
CA LYS A 97 -21.81 -2.22 7.25
C LYS A 97 -23.10 -2.60 6.52
N TRP A 98 -23.32 -1.99 5.35
CA TRP A 98 -24.48 -2.31 4.52
C TRP A 98 -24.50 -3.78 4.06
N CYS A 99 -23.34 -4.35 3.70
CA CYS A 99 -23.24 -5.76 3.36
C CYS A 99 -23.68 -6.66 4.53
N ASP A 100 -23.19 -6.38 5.74
CA ASP A 100 -23.52 -7.16 6.95
C ASP A 100 -25.02 -7.11 7.30
N GLU A 101 -25.64 -5.94 7.13
CA GLU A 101 -27.08 -5.75 7.33
C GLU A 101 -27.91 -6.54 6.30
N GLU A 102 -27.51 -6.52 5.01
CA GLU A 102 -28.19 -7.29 3.96
C GLU A 102 -28.04 -8.80 4.18
N TYR A 103 -26.87 -9.29 4.59
CA TYR A 103 -26.67 -10.70 4.95
C TYR A 103 -27.65 -11.17 6.03
N THR A 104 -27.79 -10.37 7.08
CA THR A 104 -28.68 -10.66 8.21
C THR A 104 -30.15 -10.67 7.76
N SER A 105 -30.52 -9.75 6.86
CA SER A 105 -31.88 -9.70 6.31
C SER A 105 -32.22 -10.90 5.41
N ILE A 106 -31.24 -11.43 4.66
CA ILE A 106 -31.43 -12.60 3.80
C ILE A 106 -31.62 -13.86 4.65
N ASN A 107 -30.80 -14.06 5.68
CA ASN A 107 -30.88 -15.22 6.56
C ASN A 107 -32.18 -15.30 7.38
N SER A 108 -32.89 -14.19 7.56
CA SER A 108 -34.14 -14.12 8.34
C SER A 108 -35.41 -14.29 7.51
N ARG A 109 -35.32 -14.36 6.18
CA ARG A 109 -36.47 -14.57 5.28
C ARG A 109 -36.61 -16.04 4.91
N ASN A 110 -37.85 -16.53 4.74
CA ASN A 110 -38.13 -17.93 4.38
C ASN A 110 -37.87 -18.15 2.86
N ILE A 111 -36.71 -18.71 2.50
CA ILE A 111 -36.07 -18.63 1.16
C ILE A 111 -36.56 -19.72 0.17
N ASN A 112 -37.86 -19.90 -0.03
CA ASN A 112 -38.35 -20.99 -0.92
C ASN A 112 -38.79 -20.57 -2.34
N LYS A 113 -38.84 -19.27 -2.67
CA LYS A 113 -39.33 -18.83 -4.01
C LYS A 113 -38.28 -18.23 -4.97
N ASP A 114 -37.11 -17.80 -4.49
CA ASP A 114 -36.10 -17.08 -5.31
C ASP A 114 -34.66 -17.54 -5.04
N ILE A 115 -34.43 -18.85 -4.93
CA ILE A 115 -33.14 -19.42 -4.50
C ILE A 115 -31.99 -18.95 -5.39
N ASN A 116 -32.13 -18.97 -6.72
CA ASN A 116 -31.05 -18.59 -7.64
C ASN A 116 -30.74 -17.08 -7.64
N ALA A 117 -31.75 -16.21 -7.63
CA ALA A 117 -31.55 -14.77 -7.56
C ALA A 117 -30.91 -14.34 -6.23
N ASN A 118 -31.29 -15.00 -5.13
CA ASN A 118 -30.69 -14.76 -3.82
C ASN A 118 -29.24 -15.28 -3.74
N ILE A 119 -28.91 -16.42 -4.37
CA ILE A 119 -27.53 -16.93 -4.42
C ILE A 119 -26.60 -15.94 -5.13
N ILE A 120 -26.99 -15.43 -6.31
CA ILE A 120 -26.16 -14.49 -7.08
C ILE A 120 -26.00 -13.18 -6.30
N ARG A 121 -27.07 -12.67 -5.67
CA ARG A 121 -27.01 -11.47 -4.83
C ARG A 121 -26.10 -11.67 -3.61
N VAL A 122 -26.17 -12.83 -2.96
CA VAL A 122 -25.27 -13.19 -1.84
C VAL A 122 -23.82 -13.20 -2.29
N GLN A 123 -23.51 -13.75 -3.48
CA GLN A 123 -22.17 -13.70 -4.05
C GLN A 123 -21.70 -12.26 -4.33
N ALA A 124 -22.58 -11.38 -4.81
CA ALA A 124 -22.27 -9.96 -4.98
C ALA A 124 -21.98 -9.25 -3.65
N LEU A 125 -22.76 -9.51 -2.61
CA LEU A 125 -22.50 -8.99 -1.26
C LEU A 125 -21.14 -9.49 -0.72
N TYR A 126 -20.83 -10.78 -0.91
CA TYR A 126 -19.57 -11.37 -0.49
C TYR A 126 -18.39 -10.69 -1.18
N THR A 127 -18.46 -10.60 -2.50
CA THR A 127 -17.40 -10.04 -3.33
C THR A 127 -17.19 -8.56 -3.04
N THR A 128 -18.26 -7.82 -2.77
CA THR A 128 -18.20 -6.40 -2.36
C THR A 128 -17.47 -6.24 -1.03
N ASN A 129 -17.81 -7.06 -0.03
CA ASN A 129 -17.14 -7.01 1.26
C ASN A 129 -15.64 -7.38 1.14
N GLN A 130 -15.32 -8.43 0.38
CA GLN A 130 -13.92 -8.81 0.10
C GLN A 130 -13.13 -7.67 -0.55
N LEU A 131 -13.70 -7.04 -1.58
CA LEU A 131 -13.10 -5.89 -2.24
C LEU A 131 -12.78 -4.76 -1.26
N CYS A 132 -13.75 -4.37 -0.43
CA CYS A 132 -13.57 -3.33 0.57
C CYS A 132 -12.49 -3.68 1.61
N LEU A 133 -12.44 -4.93 2.06
CA LEU A 133 -11.43 -5.41 3.01
C LEU A 133 -10.02 -5.46 2.40
N ILE A 134 -9.88 -5.86 1.14
CA ILE A 134 -8.60 -5.83 0.42
C ILE A 134 -8.06 -4.40 0.37
N ILE A 135 -8.89 -3.44 -0.08
CA ILE A 135 -8.48 -2.03 -0.19
C ILE A 135 -8.09 -1.48 1.19
N LYS A 136 -8.91 -1.71 2.23
CA LYS A 136 -8.66 -1.21 3.58
C LYS A 136 -7.37 -1.78 4.20
N SER A 137 -7.13 -3.08 4.02
CA SER A 137 -5.93 -3.74 4.57
C SER A 137 -4.65 -3.31 3.85
N GLN A 138 -4.68 -3.26 2.53
CA GLN A 138 -3.56 -2.82 1.69
C GLN A 138 -3.15 -1.38 2.01
N HIS A 139 -4.13 -0.46 2.12
CA HIS A 139 -3.88 0.92 2.51
C HIS A 139 -3.04 1.02 3.80
N LYS A 140 -3.43 0.27 4.85
CA LYS A 140 -2.71 0.27 6.12
C LYS A 140 -1.27 -0.22 5.96
N ILE A 141 -1.08 -1.36 5.30
CA ILE A 141 0.25 -1.96 5.10
C ILE A 141 1.18 -0.98 4.36
N ILE A 142 0.67 -0.33 3.31
CA ILE A 142 1.49 0.61 2.53
C ILE A 142 1.83 1.85 3.35
N SER A 143 0.87 2.40 4.10
CA SER A 143 1.13 3.54 4.99
C SER A 143 2.20 3.20 6.04
N ASP A 144 2.14 2.02 6.66
CA ASP A 144 3.14 1.56 7.62
C ASP A 144 4.54 1.44 6.98
N ILE A 145 4.61 0.84 5.79
CA ILE A 145 5.86 0.70 5.01
C ILE A 145 6.46 2.09 4.68
N LEU A 146 5.64 3.04 4.22
CA LEU A 146 6.11 4.36 3.82
C LEU A 146 6.49 5.23 5.00
N ASN A 147 5.74 5.18 6.11
CA ASN A 147 6.12 5.85 7.35
C ASN A 147 7.47 5.34 7.86
N SER A 148 7.70 4.02 7.77
CA SER A 148 9.00 3.46 8.09
C SER A 148 10.10 3.94 7.12
N ALA A 149 9.80 4.12 5.83
CA ALA A 149 10.79 4.62 4.86
C ALA A 149 11.16 6.09 5.15
N ILE A 150 10.18 6.93 5.48
CA ILE A 150 10.35 8.37 5.79
C ILE A 150 11.15 8.55 7.08
N ASN A 151 10.72 7.94 8.19
CA ASN A 151 11.36 8.08 9.51
C ASN A 151 12.83 7.65 9.51
N LYS A 152 13.21 6.77 8.58
CA LYS A 152 14.58 6.27 8.46
C LYS A 152 15.53 7.21 7.71
N VAL A 153 15.01 8.13 6.90
CA VAL A 153 15.84 9.18 6.28
C VAL A 153 16.07 10.34 7.23
N ASP A 154 15.12 10.65 8.12
CA ASP A 154 15.33 11.63 9.18
C ASP A 154 16.47 11.21 10.12
N LEU A 155 16.60 9.91 10.41
CA LEU A 155 17.75 9.38 11.12
C LEU A 155 19.07 9.59 10.36
N TYR A 156 19.08 9.52 9.03
CA TYR A 156 20.26 9.78 8.19
C TYR A 156 20.63 11.29 8.13
N ILE A 157 19.65 12.19 8.22
CA ILE A 157 19.87 13.64 8.27
C ILE A 157 20.36 14.07 9.67
N LEU A 158 19.77 13.54 10.74
CA LEU A 158 20.23 13.73 12.14
C LEU A 158 21.62 13.13 12.40
N TYR A 159 22.01 12.20 11.54
CA TYR A 159 23.29 11.53 11.55
C TYR A 159 24.43 12.38 10.95
N LYS A 160 24.14 13.18 9.91
CA LYS A 160 25.06 14.17 9.32
C LYS A 160 25.61 15.16 10.36
N SER A 161 24.84 15.44 11.42
CA SER A 161 25.26 16.33 12.49
C SER A 161 26.01 15.64 13.63
N THR A 162 26.07 14.29 13.70
CA THR A 162 26.52 13.56 14.91
C THR A 162 27.62 12.50 14.74
N LYS A 163 28.03 12.13 13.51
CA LYS A 163 29.26 11.32 13.20
C LYS A 163 29.39 9.93 13.90
N LYS A 164 28.31 9.15 14.11
CA LYS A 164 28.37 7.79 14.72
C LYS A 164 27.61 6.67 13.97
N PHE A 165 28.23 5.99 13.01
CA PHE A 165 27.54 5.02 12.14
C PHE A 165 27.24 3.70 12.86
N GLY A 166 25.96 3.36 13.08
CA GLY A 166 25.58 2.09 13.72
C GLY A 166 24.23 1.47 13.30
N VAL A 167 23.62 1.88 12.17
CA VAL A 167 22.19 1.56 11.88
C VAL A 167 21.95 0.99 10.46
N ILE A 168 22.97 0.44 9.78
CA ILE A 168 22.82 -0.01 8.38
C ILE A 168 22.02 -1.32 8.26
N GLN A 169 22.12 -2.22 9.23
CA GLN A 169 21.51 -3.55 9.14
C GLN A 169 19.97 -3.52 9.26
N THR A 170 19.42 -2.64 10.09
CA THR A 170 17.96 -2.43 10.22
C THR A 170 17.35 -1.69 9.02
N HIS A 171 18.17 -1.06 8.18
CA HIS A 171 17.74 -0.55 6.89
C HIS A 171 17.52 -1.72 5.90
N ILE A 172 18.43 -2.71 5.86
CA ILE A 172 18.39 -3.88 4.96
C ILE A 172 17.13 -4.75 5.14
N GLU A 173 16.71 -5.02 6.37
CA GLU A 173 15.54 -5.87 6.62
C GLU A 173 14.21 -5.26 6.13
N HIS A 174 14.07 -3.94 6.21
CA HIS A 174 12.88 -3.25 5.69
C HIS A 174 12.92 -3.16 4.16
N PHE A 175 14.10 -3.25 3.53
CA PHE A 175 14.24 -3.34 2.08
C PHE A 175 13.70 -4.66 1.54
N HIS A 176 13.88 -5.76 2.28
CA HIS A 176 13.27 -7.04 1.91
C HIS A 176 11.74 -6.98 1.95
N GLN A 177 11.15 -6.20 2.85
CA GLN A 177 9.70 -6.01 2.92
C GLN A 177 9.18 -5.21 1.73
N LEU A 178 9.82 -4.09 1.39
CA LEU A 178 9.49 -3.26 0.22
C LEU A 178 9.58 -4.03 -1.09
N ARG A 179 10.67 -4.80 -1.28
CA ARG A 179 10.93 -5.57 -2.50
C ARG A 179 9.88 -6.65 -2.77
N ASN A 180 9.34 -7.24 -1.71
CA ASN A 180 8.39 -8.34 -1.82
C ASN A 180 6.93 -7.88 -1.81
N PHE A 181 6.66 -6.63 -1.43
CA PHE A 181 5.31 -6.10 -1.41
C PHE A 181 4.80 -5.83 -2.84
N LYS A 182 3.57 -6.27 -3.10
CA LYS A 182 2.82 -5.92 -4.31
C LYS A 182 1.45 -5.39 -3.92
N CYS A 183 1.08 -4.24 -4.48
CA CYS A 183 -0.25 -3.69 -4.30
C CYS A 183 -1.27 -4.61 -4.99
N ASN A 184 -2.18 -5.21 -4.22
CA ASN A 184 -3.29 -6.00 -4.75
C ASN A 184 -4.39 -5.04 -5.19
N ASN A 185 -4.69 -5.07 -6.47
CA ASN A 185 -5.61 -4.14 -7.11
C ASN A 185 -7.09 -4.58 -7.00
N ALA A 186 -7.39 -5.77 -6.46
CA ALA A 186 -8.76 -6.31 -6.32
C ALA A 186 -9.52 -6.41 -7.67
N PHE A 187 -8.78 -6.59 -8.76
CA PHE A 187 -9.30 -6.61 -10.13
C PHE A 187 -10.38 -7.70 -10.33
N LYS A 188 -10.17 -8.89 -9.75
CA LYS A 188 -11.09 -10.02 -9.90
C LYS A 188 -12.44 -9.73 -9.27
N GLU A 189 -12.42 -9.17 -8.07
CA GLU A 189 -13.61 -8.80 -7.31
C GLU A 189 -14.38 -7.69 -8.04
N ARG A 190 -13.66 -6.68 -8.55
CA ARG A 190 -14.27 -5.61 -9.36
C ARG A 190 -14.94 -6.18 -10.62
N GLN A 191 -14.24 -7.04 -11.37
CA GLN A 191 -14.77 -7.61 -12.62
C GLN A 191 -16.07 -8.39 -12.40
N PHE A 192 -16.14 -9.18 -11.32
CA PHE A 192 -17.36 -9.88 -10.93
C PHE A 192 -18.50 -8.89 -10.65
N LEU A 193 -18.25 -7.86 -9.84
CA LEU A 193 -19.27 -6.87 -9.47
C LEU A 193 -19.77 -6.06 -10.66
N THR A 194 -18.86 -5.62 -11.55
CA THR A 194 -19.24 -4.95 -12.79
C THR A 194 -20.17 -5.85 -13.61
N SER A 195 -19.81 -7.12 -13.78
CA SER A 195 -20.64 -8.08 -14.54
C SER A 195 -22.01 -8.29 -13.90
N TYR A 196 -22.10 -8.28 -12.58
CA TYR A 196 -23.36 -8.39 -11.84
C TYR A 196 -24.24 -7.15 -12.03
N CYS A 197 -23.68 -5.93 -11.95
CA CYS A 197 -24.44 -4.70 -12.09
C CYS A 197 -24.90 -4.39 -13.53
N THR A 198 -24.25 -4.97 -14.54
CA THR A 198 -24.61 -4.76 -15.95
C THR A 198 -25.60 -5.77 -16.51
N LYS A 199 -25.91 -6.84 -15.77
CA LYS A 199 -26.84 -7.90 -16.16
C LYS A 199 -28.24 -7.65 -15.62
#